data_AF-A0A496QHF5-F1
#
_entry.id   AF-A0A496QHF5-F1
#
_cell.length_a   1.000
_cell.length_b   1.000
_cell.length_c   1.000
_cell.angle_alpha   90.00
_cell.angle_beta   90.00
_cell.angle_gamma   90.00
#
_symmetry.space_group_name_H-M   'P 1'
#
loop_
_entity.id
_entity.type
_entity.pdbx_description
1 polymer ?
#
loop_
_entity_poly.entity_id
_entity_poly.type
_entity_poly.pdbx_seq_one_letter_code
_entity_poly.pdbx_strand_id
1 'polypeptide(L)'
;MYRRFLTIIVMLSIMGLSDLAWSAGPSGFTQADRERLVRLEATLETFMKATDRRFEDLRQDMNKRFEQVDKRFEQIDKRFEQMMNFMWILASIFAAITVTTIGFAFWDRRTIIRKAVDESVAKIERKGSLAQLINALQDRAKDDPKLASILRNYNLL
;
A
#
# COMPACT_ATOMS: atom_id res chain seq x y z
N MET A 1 -39.35 46.12 -92.67
CA MET A 1 -38.45 45.00 -93.06
C MET A 1 -37.36 44.73 -92.01
N TYR A 2 -36.68 45.76 -91.49
CA TYR A 2 -35.61 45.66 -90.48
C TYR A 2 -35.99 44.98 -89.15
N ARG A 3 -37.20 45.19 -88.63
CA ARG A 3 -37.62 44.65 -87.31
C ARG A 3 -37.67 43.12 -87.26
N ARG A 4 -37.98 42.46 -88.38
CA ARG A 4 -37.98 40.98 -88.50
C ARG A 4 -36.56 40.42 -88.64
N PHE A 5 -35.65 41.18 -89.23
CA PHE A 5 -34.24 40.79 -89.38
C PHE A 5 -33.50 40.86 -88.03
N LEU A 6 -33.76 41.90 -87.24
CA LEU A 6 -33.18 42.07 -85.90
C LEU A 6 -33.61 40.95 -84.93
N THR A 7 -34.89 40.54 -84.98
CA THR A 7 -35.38 39.43 -84.12
C THR A 7 -34.75 38.09 -84.47
N ILE A 8 -34.44 37.85 -85.75
CA ILE A 8 -33.79 36.60 -86.19
C ILE A 8 -32.33 36.58 -85.74
N ILE A 9 -31.62 37.71 -85.83
CA ILE A 9 -30.23 37.81 -85.36
C ILE A 9 -30.16 37.61 -83.84
N VAL A 10 -31.06 38.22 -83.07
CA VAL A 10 -31.09 38.04 -81.61
C VAL A 10 -31.42 36.58 -81.23
N MET A 11 -32.36 35.94 -81.94
CA MET A 11 -32.64 34.49 -81.77
C MET A 11 -31.42 33.63 -82.10
N LEU A 12 -30.70 33.93 -83.18
CA LEU A 12 -29.48 33.20 -83.58
C LEU A 12 -28.33 33.41 -82.59
N SER A 13 -28.19 34.61 -82.03
CA SER A 13 -27.21 34.88 -80.98
C SER A 13 -27.56 34.16 -79.67
N ILE A 14 -28.84 34.04 -79.33
CA ILE A 14 -29.29 33.30 -78.14
C ILE A 14 -29.12 31.78 -78.35
N MET A 15 -29.42 31.25 -79.54
CA MET A 15 -29.17 29.82 -79.88
C MET A 15 -27.67 29.48 -79.96
N GLY A 16 -26.83 30.36 -80.53
CA GLY A 16 -25.39 30.13 -80.62
C GLY A 16 -24.66 30.17 -79.27
N LEU A 17 -25.25 30.84 -78.27
CA LEU A 17 -24.72 30.89 -76.89
C LEU A 17 -25.17 29.70 -76.04
N SER A 18 -26.29 29.04 -76.36
CA SER A 18 -26.74 27.84 -75.62
C SER A 18 -25.86 26.61 -75.86
N ASP A 19 -25.24 26.48 -77.05
CA ASP A 19 -24.33 25.38 -77.36
C ASP A 19 -23.00 25.46 -76.58
N LEU A 20 -22.58 26.67 -76.19
CA LEU A 20 -21.37 26.88 -75.39
C LEU A 20 -21.57 26.57 -73.89
N ALA A 21 -22.81 26.53 -73.41
CA ALA A 21 -23.13 26.37 -71.99
C ALA A 21 -23.26 24.90 -71.54
N TRP A 22 -23.21 23.92 -72.45
CA TRP A 22 -23.45 22.50 -72.14
C TRP A 22 -22.30 21.52 -72.48
N SER A 23 -21.08 22.00 -72.73
CA SER A 23 -19.93 21.10 -72.94
C SER A 23 -19.31 20.54 -71.65
N ALA A 24 -19.77 20.96 -70.48
CA ALA A 24 -19.46 20.28 -69.21
C ALA A 24 -20.49 19.17 -68.98
N GLY A 25 -20.37 18.07 -69.73
CA GLY A 25 -21.10 16.84 -69.41
C GLY A 25 -20.81 16.43 -67.95
N PRO A 26 -21.74 15.73 -67.27
CA PRO A 26 -21.48 15.23 -65.93
C PRO A 26 -20.24 14.34 -66.01
N SER A 27 -19.15 14.76 -65.36
CA SER A 27 -17.92 13.99 -65.26
C SER A 27 -18.21 12.73 -64.44
N GLY A 28 -18.80 11.73 -65.09
CA GLY A 28 -19.08 10.43 -64.53
C GLY A 28 -17.78 9.67 -64.32
N PHE A 29 -17.76 8.84 -63.28
CA PHE A 29 -16.63 8.00 -62.89
C PHE A 29 -16.05 7.24 -64.10
N THR A 30 -14.83 7.58 -64.53
CA THR A 30 -14.23 7.08 -65.77
C THR A 30 -13.59 5.71 -65.59
N GLN A 31 -13.22 5.03 -66.68
CA GLN A 31 -12.49 3.75 -66.59
C GLN A 31 -11.13 3.89 -65.89
N ALA A 32 -10.43 5.00 -66.11
CA ALA A 32 -9.18 5.31 -65.42
C ALA A 32 -9.37 5.47 -63.90
N ASP A 33 -10.52 6.00 -63.47
CA ASP A 33 -10.85 6.12 -62.04
C ASP A 33 -11.13 4.74 -61.42
N ARG A 34 -11.73 3.81 -62.17
CA ARG A 34 -11.93 2.41 -61.73
C ARG A 34 -10.60 1.68 -61.54
N GLU A 35 -9.67 1.83 -62.47
CA GLU A 35 -8.34 1.21 -62.36
C GLU A 35 -7.53 1.77 -61.17
N ARG A 36 -7.66 3.08 -60.91
CA ARG A 36 -7.08 3.72 -59.73
C ARG A 36 -7.69 3.18 -58.44
N LEU A 37 -9.01 2.99 -58.38
CA LEU A 37 -9.66 2.39 -57.21
C LEU A 37 -9.19 0.97 -56.96
N VAL A 38 -9.12 0.13 -57.99
CA VAL A 38 -8.64 -1.27 -57.83
C VAL A 38 -7.21 -1.31 -57.32
N ARG A 39 -6.32 -0.43 -57.81
CA ARG A 39 -4.95 -0.33 -57.29
C ARG A 39 -4.93 0.18 -55.85
N LEU A 40 -5.82 1.11 -55.50
CA LEU A 40 -5.91 1.69 -54.17
C LEU A 40 -6.44 0.67 -53.16
N GLU A 41 -7.45 -0.13 -53.52
CA GLU A 41 -7.93 -1.29 -52.75
C GLU A 41 -6.81 -2.32 -52.56
N ALA A 42 -6.09 -2.69 -53.64
CA ALA A 42 -4.97 -3.62 -53.53
C ALA A 42 -3.86 -3.09 -52.60
N THR A 43 -3.56 -1.80 -52.69
CA THR A 43 -2.57 -1.14 -51.81
C THR A 43 -3.07 -1.12 -50.36
N LEU A 44 -4.35 -0.80 -50.13
CA LEU A 44 -4.96 -0.84 -48.81
C LEU A 44 -4.96 -2.24 -48.22
N GLU A 45 -5.29 -3.28 -48.99
CA GLU A 45 -5.21 -4.66 -48.52
C GLU A 45 -3.79 -5.05 -48.08
N THR A 46 -2.79 -4.68 -48.90
CA THR A 46 -1.39 -4.97 -48.54
C THR A 46 -0.96 -4.21 -47.29
N PHE A 47 -1.40 -2.95 -47.14
CA PHE A 47 -1.14 -2.14 -45.96
C PHE A 47 -1.84 -2.72 -44.72
N MET A 48 -3.11 -3.13 -44.83
CA MET A 48 -3.84 -3.77 -43.74
C MET A 48 -3.16 -5.07 -43.32
N LYS A 49 -2.83 -5.96 -44.26
CA LYS A 49 -2.10 -7.20 -43.97
C LYS A 49 -0.73 -6.95 -43.30
N ALA A 50 0.01 -5.93 -43.74
CA ALA A 50 1.29 -5.57 -43.14
C ALA A 50 1.11 -4.97 -41.73
N THR A 51 0.05 -4.19 -41.52
CA THR A 51 -0.31 -3.59 -40.24
C THR A 51 -0.74 -4.66 -39.24
N ASP A 52 -1.60 -5.59 -39.64
CA ASP A 52 -2.05 -6.71 -38.80
C ASP A 52 -0.86 -7.56 -38.34
N ARG A 53 0.08 -7.88 -39.24
CA ARG A 53 1.31 -8.60 -38.87
C ARG A 53 2.15 -7.84 -37.84
N ARG A 54 2.30 -6.53 -37.99
CA ARG A 54 3.05 -5.70 -37.02
C ARG A 54 2.34 -5.63 -35.67
N PHE A 55 1.01 -5.54 -35.66
CA PHE A 55 0.24 -5.57 -34.42
C PHE A 55 0.35 -6.91 -33.70
N GLU A 56 0.32 -8.01 -34.44
CA GLU A 56 0.51 -9.35 -33.87
C GLU A 56 1.90 -9.50 -33.26
N ASP A 57 2.95 -9.08 -33.98
CA ASP A 57 4.33 -9.10 -33.46
C ASP A 57 4.51 -8.24 -32.22
N LEU A 58 3.91 -7.03 -32.21
CA LEU A 58 3.90 -6.16 -31.03
C LEU A 58 3.21 -6.85 -29.84
N ARG A 59 2.04 -7.47 -30.06
CA ARG A 59 1.31 -8.18 -29.00
C ARG A 59 2.14 -9.32 -28.45
N GLN A 60 2.83 -10.08 -29.30
CA GLN A 60 3.70 -11.16 -28.88
C GLN A 60 4.92 -10.68 -28.09
N ASP A 61 5.59 -9.61 -28.53
CA ASP A 61 6.70 -9.02 -27.77
C ASP A 61 6.23 -8.48 -26.41
N MET A 62 5.08 -7.80 -26.40
CA MET A 62 4.46 -7.33 -25.15
C MET A 62 4.17 -8.48 -24.20
N ASN A 63 3.51 -9.55 -24.68
CA ASN A 63 3.21 -10.72 -23.84
C ASN A 63 4.48 -11.36 -23.27
N LYS A 64 5.53 -11.54 -24.08
CA LYS A 64 6.82 -12.08 -23.59
C LYS A 64 7.45 -11.20 -22.51
N ARG A 65 7.40 -9.88 -22.69
CA ARG A 65 7.93 -8.94 -21.68
C ARG A 65 7.11 -8.98 -20.41
N PHE A 66 5.77 -9.04 -20.50
CA PHE A 66 4.91 -9.18 -19.33
C PHE A 66 5.19 -10.49 -18.57
N GLU A 67 5.29 -11.62 -19.26
CA GLU A 67 5.69 -12.89 -18.62
C GLU A 67 7.05 -12.82 -17.94
N GLN A 68 8.02 -12.11 -18.53
CA GLN A 68 9.32 -11.89 -17.91
C GLN A 68 9.21 -11.02 -16.65
N VAL A 69 8.36 -9.98 -16.68
CA VAL A 69 8.07 -9.12 -15.54
C VAL A 69 7.42 -9.93 -14.42
N ASP A 70 6.42 -10.76 -14.72
CA ASP A 70 5.75 -11.63 -13.75
C ASP A 70 6.75 -12.57 -13.06
N LYS A 71 7.64 -13.21 -13.83
CA LYS A 71 8.72 -14.05 -13.26
C LYS A 71 9.65 -13.29 -12.32
N ARG A 72 9.94 -12.02 -12.63
CA ARG A 72 10.78 -11.18 -11.76
C ARG A 72 10.03 -10.80 -10.48
N PHE A 73 8.73 -10.52 -10.56
CA PHE A 73 7.90 -10.27 -9.39
C PHE A 73 7.81 -11.50 -8.49
N GLU A 74 7.57 -12.69 -9.04
CA GLU A 74 7.57 -13.94 -8.25
C GLU A 74 8.91 -14.17 -7.54
N GLN A 75 10.04 -13.87 -8.19
CA GLN A 75 11.35 -13.96 -7.55
C GLN A 75 11.54 -12.94 -6.42
N ILE A 76 11.01 -11.74 -6.58
CA ILE A 76 11.02 -10.69 -5.57
C ILE A 76 10.18 -11.13 -4.37
N ASP A 77 8.97 -11.63 -4.59
CA ASP A 77 8.08 -12.10 -3.53
C ASP A 77 8.73 -13.20 -2.70
N LYS A 78 9.37 -14.19 -3.33
CA LYS A 78 10.13 -15.23 -2.62
C LYS A 78 11.24 -14.67 -1.73
N ARG A 79 11.97 -13.65 -2.20
CA ARG A 79 13.02 -12.99 -1.39
C ARG A 79 12.43 -12.20 -0.23
N PHE A 80 11.29 -11.54 -0.44
CA PHE A 80 10.58 -10.83 0.63
C PHE A 80 10.05 -11.80 1.69
N GLU A 81 9.46 -12.93 1.29
CA GLU A 81 9.04 -13.98 2.23
C GLU A 81 10.21 -14.50 3.06
N GLN A 82 11.36 -14.77 2.43
CA GLN A 82 12.58 -15.18 3.14
C GLN A 82 13.05 -14.12 4.15
N MET A 83 13.05 -12.84 3.76
CA MET A 83 13.42 -11.74 4.64
C MET A 83 12.44 -11.58 5.81
N MET A 84 11.14 -11.67 5.55
CA MET A 84 10.10 -11.63 6.59
C MET A 84 10.23 -12.79 7.57
N ASN A 85 10.49 -14.00 7.07
CA ASN A 85 10.72 -15.17 7.93
C ASN A 85 11.93 -14.95 8.86
N PHE A 86 13.04 -14.42 8.33
CA PHE A 86 14.20 -14.07 9.17
C PHE A 86 13.86 -13.01 10.22
N MET A 87 13.10 -11.98 9.83
CA MET A 87 12.67 -10.92 10.75
C MET A 87 11.76 -11.47 11.86
N TRP A 88 10.85 -12.39 11.55
CA TRP A 88 10.02 -13.08 12.54
C TRP A 88 10.84 -13.91 13.53
N ILE A 89 11.87 -14.63 13.04
CA ILE A 89 12.78 -15.39 13.90
C ILE A 89 13.51 -14.43 14.86
N LEU A 90 14.09 -13.34 14.34
CA LEU A 90 14.76 -12.35 15.20
C LEU A 90 13.80 -11.71 16.21
N ALA A 91 12.59 -11.34 15.79
CA ALA A 91 11.58 -10.77 16.68
C ALA A 91 11.19 -11.74 17.79
N SER A 92 11.06 -13.04 17.48
CA SER A 92 10.73 -14.06 18.48
C SER A 92 11.85 -14.28 19.50
N ILE A 93 13.11 -14.32 19.06
CA ILE A 93 14.27 -14.41 19.96
C ILE A 93 14.34 -13.19 20.87
N PHE A 94 14.20 -11.99 20.28
CA PHE A 94 14.20 -10.74 21.04
C PHE A 94 13.08 -10.72 22.08
N ALA A 95 11.84 -11.05 21.67
CA ALA A 95 10.70 -11.14 22.56
C ALA A 95 10.91 -12.15 23.69
N ALA A 96 11.50 -13.32 23.40
CA ALA A 96 11.82 -14.33 24.42
C ALA A 96 12.81 -13.80 25.47
N ILE A 97 13.86 -13.09 25.03
CA ILE A 97 14.83 -12.47 25.94
C ILE A 97 14.16 -11.38 26.79
N THR A 98 13.34 -10.53 26.17
CA THR A 98 12.61 -9.47 26.88
C THR A 98 11.69 -10.04 27.96
N VAL A 99 10.88 -11.06 27.63
CA VAL A 99 9.99 -11.72 28.58
C VAL A 99 10.78 -12.36 29.72
N THR A 100 11.88 -13.03 29.40
CA THR A 100 12.77 -13.63 30.41
C THR A 100 13.35 -12.59 31.34
N THR A 101 13.84 -11.47 30.80
CA THR A 101 14.45 -10.38 31.57
C THR A 101 13.44 -9.70 32.49
N ILE A 102 12.25 -9.37 31.97
CA ILE A 102 11.17 -8.75 32.76
C ILE A 102 10.66 -9.72 33.82
N GLY A 103 10.45 -10.99 33.45
CA GLY A 103 10.01 -12.04 34.36
C GLY A 103 10.99 -12.25 35.52
N PHE A 104 12.30 -12.31 35.21
CA PHE A 104 13.34 -12.41 36.22
C PHE A 104 13.37 -11.19 37.15
N ALA A 105 13.30 -9.98 36.59
CA ALA A 105 13.28 -8.75 37.40
C ALA A 105 12.09 -8.69 38.36
N PHE A 106 10.92 -9.17 37.94
CA PHE A 106 9.74 -9.23 38.82
C PHE A 106 9.88 -10.29 39.92
N TRP A 107 10.44 -11.46 39.58
CA TRP A 107 10.68 -12.53 40.55
C TRP A 107 11.73 -12.15 41.59
N ASP A 108 12.85 -11.58 41.16
CA ASP A 108 13.97 -11.17 42.02
C ASP A 108 13.54 -10.11 43.05
N ARG A 109 12.72 -9.13 42.64
CA ARG A 109 12.17 -8.14 43.57
C ARG A 109 11.36 -8.77 44.71
N ARG A 110 10.61 -9.85 44.44
CA ARG A 110 9.85 -10.56 45.49
C ARG A 110 10.74 -11.42 46.39
N THR A 111 11.83 -11.99 45.89
CA THR A 111 12.70 -12.89 46.68
C THR A 111 13.69 -12.14 47.56
N ILE A 112 14.27 -11.02 47.10
CA ILE A 112 15.23 -10.23 47.87
C ILE A 112 14.57 -9.56 49.09
N ILE A 113 13.37 -8.99 48.92
CA ILE A 113 12.65 -8.32 50.01
C ILE A 113 12.36 -9.32 51.14
N ARG A 114 11.94 -10.54 50.81
CA ARG A 114 11.67 -11.58 51.80
C ARG A 114 12.91 -11.92 52.63
N LYS A 115 14.07 -12.14 51.97
CA LYS A 115 15.32 -12.42 52.67
C LYS A 115 15.80 -11.24 53.54
N ALA A 116 15.63 -10.01 53.06
CA ALA A 116 16.00 -8.81 53.83
C ALA A 116 15.10 -8.62 55.07
N VAL A 117 13.80 -8.92 54.96
CA VAL A 117 12.87 -8.91 56.09
C VAL A 117 13.23 -10.01 57.09
N ASP A 118 13.50 -11.23 56.63
CA ASP A 118 13.85 -12.34 57.52
C ASP A 118 15.17 -12.07 58.28
N GLU A 119 16.20 -11.53 57.62
CA GLU A 119 17.46 -11.17 58.29
C GLU A 119 17.31 -10.02 59.29
N SER A 120 16.46 -9.03 58.99
CA SER A 120 16.21 -7.92 59.90
C SER A 120 15.40 -8.36 61.11
N VAL A 121 14.36 -9.19 60.92
CA VAL A 121 13.59 -9.80 62.01
C VAL A 121 14.47 -10.71 62.87
N ALA A 122 15.30 -11.57 62.25
CA ALA A 122 16.20 -12.46 62.99
C ALA A 122 17.27 -11.72 63.80
N LYS A 123 17.79 -10.57 63.31
CA LYS A 123 18.69 -9.71 64.09
C LYS A 123 18.00 -9.07 65.29
N ILE A 124 16.73 -8.71 65.14
CA ILE A 124 15.91 -8.11 66.20
C ILE A 124 15.56 -9.16 67.27
N GLU A 125 15.22 -10.39 66.86
CA GLU A 125 14.96 -11.52 67.76
C GLU A 125 16.21 -11.95 68.55
N ARG A 126 17.35 -12.14 67.87
CA ARG A 126 18.61 -12.57 68.53
C ARG A 126 19.13 -11.58 69.56
N LYS A 127 18.89 -10.28 69.37
CA LYS A 127 19.34 -9.26 70.33
C LYS A 127 18.44 -9.13 71.56
N GLY A 128 17.29 -9.80 71.61
CA GLY A 128 16.33 -9.64 72.71
C GLY A 128 15.85 -8.19 72.91
N SER A 129 16.12 -7.31 71.94
CA SER A 129 15.91 -5.87 72.07
C SER A 129 14.42 -5.55 72.16
N LEU A 130 13.56 -6.29 71.46
CA LEU A 130 12.11 -6.13 71.58
C LEU A 130 11.61 -6.50 72.98
N ALA A 131 12.09 -7.60 73.55
CA ALA A 131 11.72 -8.00 74.90
C ALA A 131 12.17 -6.97 75.95
N GLN A 132 13.39 -6.43 75.79
CA GLN A 132 13.91 -5.38 76.67
C GLN A 132 13.16 -4.05 76.53
N LEU A 133 12.79 -3.66 75.31
CA LEU A 133 12.00 -2.46 75.06
C LEU A 133 10.57 -2.61 75.59
N ILE A 134 9.95 -3.78 75.42
CA ILE A 134 8.62 -4.07 75.97
C ILE A 134 8.66 -3.99 77.50
N ASN A 135 9.64 -4.63 78.15
CA ASN A 135 9.79 -4.57 79.60
C ASN A 135 10.06 -3.14 80.11
N ALA A 136 10.93 -2.38 79.43
CA ALA A 136 11.20 -0.99 79.81
C ALA A 136 9.96 -0.08 79.64
N LEU A 137 9.15 -0.32 78.60
CA LEU A 137 7.89 0.39 78.38
C LEU A 137 6.81 -0.02 79.41
N GLN A 138 6.73 -1.30 79.78
CA GLN A 138 5.84 -1.78 80.84
C GLN A 138 6.19 -1.20 82.21
N ASP A 139 7.48 -1.12 82.55
CA ASP A 139 7.92 -0.49 83.79
C ASP A 139 7.58 1.01 83.80
N ARG A 140 7.78 1.71 82.68
CA ARG A 140 7.43 3.13 82.59
C ARG A 140 5.92 3.37 82.57
N ALA A 141 5.12 2.41 82.11
CA ALA A 141 3.67 2.49 82.11
C ALA A 141 3.05 2.46 83.51
N LYS A 142 3.80 2.01 84.54
CA LYS A 142 3.37 2.11 85.95
C LYS A 142 3.26 3.57 86.41
N ASP A 143 4.09 4.45 85.86
CA ASP A 143 4.16 5.87 86.23
C ASP A 143 3.35 6.78 85.29
N ASP A 144 2.95 6.29 84.11
CA ASP A 144 2.21 7.05 83.09
C ASP A 144 0.90 6.34 82.69
N PRO A 145 -0.27 6.82 83.15
CA PRO A 145 -1.57 6.22 82.85
C PRO A 145 -1.93 6.28 81.36
N LYS A 146 -1.38 7.24 80.61
CA LYS A 146 -1.61 7.36 79.17
C LYS A 146 -0.84 6.27 78.42
N LEU A 147 0.40 5.99 78.82
CA LEU A 147 1.21 4.90 78.25
C LEU A 147 0.61 3.52 78.55
N ALA A 148 0.10 3.31 79.78
CA ALA A 148 -0.57 2.07 80.16
C ALA A 148 -1.80 1.78 79.28
N SER A 149 -2.61 2.80 78.97
CA SER A 149 -3.78 2.62 78.11
C SER A 149 -3.40 2.21 76.68
N ILE A 150 -2.30 2.74 76.14
CA ILE A 150 -1.80 2.41 74.80
C ILE A 150 -1.29 0.96 74.77
N LEU A 151 -0.50 0.55 75.76
CA LEU A 151 0.02 -0.83 75.83
C LEU A 151 -1.10 -1.86 76.01
N ARG A 152 -2.14 -1.54 76.79
CA ARG A 152 -3.31 -2.40 76.98
C ARG A 152 -4.11 -2.60 75.68
N ASN A 153 -4.20 -1.57 74.84
CA ASN A 153 -4.85 -1.66 73.53
C ASN A 153 -4.11 -2.58 72.54
N TYR A 154 -2.78 -2.68 72.65
CA TYR A 154 -1.96 -3.61 71.86
C TYR A 154 -1.77 -4.98 72.53
N ASN A 155 -2.48 -5.26 73.63
CA ASN A 155 -2.42 -6.52 74.38
C ASN A 155 -1.01 -6.84 74.92
N LEU A 156 -0.23 -5.80 75.24
CA LEU A 156 1.13 -5.88 75.77
C LEU A 156 1.20 -5.70 77.29
N LEU A 157 0.06 -5.61 77.99
CA LEU A 157 -0.09 -5.46 79.44
C LEU A 157 -1.18 -6.39 79.96
#